data_AF-A0A552ZLH5-F1
#
_entry.id   AF-A0A552ZLH5-F1
#
_cell.length_a   1.000
_cell.length_b   1.000
_cell.length_c   1.000
_cell.angle_alpha   90.00
_cell.angle_beta   90.00
_cell.angle_gamma   90.00
#
_symmetry.space_group_name_H-M   'P 1'
#
loop_
_entity.id
_entity.type
_entity.pdbx_description
1 polymer ?
#
loop_
_entity_poly.entity_id
_entity_poly.type
_entity_poly.pdbx_seq_one_letter_code
_entity_poly.pdbx_strand_id
1 'polypeptide(L)'
;MDRDPLAIAVVVFDRAPLFETSVPMSIFGMDRTESGAPRFELLAVAGEKGPITTTGGLGVSAPHGLDALRRASVVVLPSWRDPRERPPETALEAIRSAHAGGAIIVSFCLGAFVLAATGLLDGRRAVTHWFHGPTLAAMYPRITVDSDVLFIDDGDIITGAGTGAALDACLHLVARQWGASASAAIARRMAMPPRRNGSQAQQWEAGLPHPQSVEKFADVMAYAVEHIAEPIDIDALARKAMMSRRSFDRQFRGVAGISPKQWLLHQRVLVAQRLLEGSEEPIDAIARQAGFANGIALRRQFQRHLGVSPLRYRLTARSDDSGAVAGSDRIGATSALTLRT
;
A
#
# COMPACT_ATOMS: atom_id res chain seq x y z
N MET A 1 35.47 20.47 0.64
CA MET A 1 35.63 19.36 1.60
C MET A 1 35.42 18.10 0.80
N ASP A 2 36.42 17.24 0.70
CA ASP A 2 36.22 15.93 0.07
C ASP A 2 35.22 15.15 0.92
N ARG A 3 34.12 14.74 0.28
CA ARG A 3 33.14 13.84 0.88
C ARG A 3 33.80 12.48 1.09
N ASP A 4 33.41 11.78 2.15
CA ASP A 4 33.86 10.41 2.33
C ASP A 4 33.11 9.51 1.31
N PRO A 5 33.82 8.85 0.39
CA PRO A 5 33.21 7.99 -0.63
C PRO A 5 32.53 6.75 -0.04
N LEU A 6 32.71 6.45 1.25
CA LEU A 6 32.08 5.33 1.96
C LEU A 6 31.02 5.77 2.97
N ALA A 7 30.84 7.07 3.20
CA ALA A 7 29.81 7.58 4.10
C ALA A 7 28.45 7.69 3.42
N ILE A 8 27.45 7.03 4.00
CA ILE A 8 26.07 6.94 3.50
C ILE A 8 25.14 7.53 4.56
N ALA A 9 24.49 8.65 4.24
CA ALA A 9 23.49 9.23 5.12
C ALA A 9 22.10 8.67 4.82
N VAL A 10 21.38 8.27 5.85
CA VAL A 10 19.98 7.82 5.77
C VAL A 10 19.14 8.81 6.56
N VAL A 11 18.31 9.60 5.88
CA VAL A 11 17.47 10.61 6.52
C VAL A 11 16.20 9.95 7.05
N VAL A 12 15.99 10.05 8.36
CA VAL A 12 14.85 9.47 9.07
C VAL A 12 13.96 10.59 9.58
N PHE A 13 12.68 10.51 9.23
CA PHE A 13 11.65 11.46 9.65
C PHE A 13 10.68 10.81 10.62
N ASP A 14 10.06 11.63 11.46
CA ASP A 14 8.99 11.20 12.35
C ASP A 14 7.80 10.66 11.53
N ARG A 15 7.16 9.62 12.05
CA ARG A 15 6.04 8.88 11.44
C ARG A 15 6.35 8.34 10.05
N ALA A 16 7.62 8.13 9.70
CA ALA A 16 7.99 7.44 8.48
C ALA A 16 7.79 5.91 8.62
N PRO A 17 7.38 5.22 7.54
CA PRO A 17 7.42 3.77 7.45
C PRO A 17 8.82 3.19 7.74
N LEU A 18 8.88 2.17 8.62
CA LEU A 18 10.14 1.57 9.04
C LEU A 18 10.79 0.68 7.97
N PHE A 19 9.98 0.00 7.15
CA PHE A 19 10.50 -0.98 6.21
C PHE A 19 11.46 -0.36 5.19
N GLU A 20 11.05 0.70 4.48
CA GLU A 20 11.91 1.36 3.51
C GLU A 20 13.15 1.97 4.18
N THR A 21 13.01 2.44 5.43
CA THR A 21 14.11 2.98 6.23
C THR A 21 15.14 1.90 6.58
N SER A 22 14.71 0.66 6.84
CA SER A 22 15.61 -0.44 7.20
C SER A 22 16.41 -0.98 6.01
N VAL A 23 15.95 -0.79 4.78
CA VAL A 23 16.62 -1.26 3.56
C VAL A 23 18.05 -0.70 3.41
N PRO A 24 18.27 0.63 3.35
CA PRO A 24 19.62 1.17 3.22
C PRO A 24 20.46 0.84 4.47
N MET A 25 19.86 0.79 5.67
CA MET A 25 20.56 0.38 6.88
C MET A 25 21.04 -1.07 6.80
N SER A 26 20.27 -1.97 6.21
CA SER A 26 20.63 -3.38 6.04
C SER A 26 21.74 -3.57 5.01
N ILE A 27 21.78 -2.74 3.98
CA ILE A 27 22.79 -2.79 2.91
C ILE A 27 24.10 -2.15 3.35
N PHE A 28 24.04 -0.93 3.90
CA PHE A 28 25.23 -0.12 4.21
C PHE A 28 25.64 -0.18 5.69
N GLY A 29 24.77 -0.60 6.62
CA GLY A 29 25.08 -0.58 8.06
C GLY A 29 25.78 -1.82 8.61
N MET A 30 25.77 -2.93 7.88
CA MET A 30 26.40 -4.18 8.33
C MET A 30 27.79 -4.34 7.73
N ASP A 31 28.78 -4.67 8.56
CA ASP A 31 30.14 -4.98 8.09
C ASP A 31 30.15 -6.28 7.28
N ARG A 32 30.57 -6.17 6.02
CA ARG A 32 30.68 -7.26 5.05
C ARG A 32 32.04 -7.31 4.38
N THR A 33 33.06 -6.74 5.01
CA THR A 33 34.46 -6.73 4.52
C THR A 33 34.98 -8.13 4.23
N GLU A 34 34.72 -9.10 5.11
CA GLU A 34 35.07 -10.51 4.90
C GLU A 34 34.46 -11.15 3.64
N SER A 35 33.35 -10.59 3.15
CA SER A 35 32.69 -11.06 1.92
C SER A 35 33.14 -10.30 0.67
N GLY A 36 34.02 -9.31 0.83
CA GLY A 36 34.54 -8.47 -0.27
C GLY A 36 33.75 -7.20 -0.54
N ALA A 37 32.85 -6.77 0.37
CA ALA A 37 32.19 -5.47 0.27
C ALA A 37 32.96 -4.38 1.05
N PRO A 38 32.91 -3.11 0.64
CA PRO A 38 33.50 -2.01 1.41
C PRO A 38 32.89 -1.89 2.82
N ARG A 39 33.67 -1.36 3.75
CA ARG A 39 33.18 -0.96 5.07
C ARG A 39 32.56 0.43 4.97
N PHE A 40 31.25 0.49 4.75
CA PHE A 40 30.50 1.75 4.71
C PHE A 40 30.39 2.37 6.11
N GLU A 41 30.41 3.71 6.17
CA GLU A 41 30.02 4.47 7.36
C GLU A 41 28.54 4.86 7.20
N LEU A 42 27.63 4.19 7.92
CA LEU A 42 26.22 4.54 7.91
C LEU A 42 25.92 5.66 8.91
N LEU A 43 25.44 6.80 8.41
CA LEU A 43 25.02 7.94 9.21
C LEU A 43 23.48 7.97 9.25
N ALA A 44 22.88 7.48 10.34
CA ALA A 44 21.45 7.66 10.58
C ALA A 44 21.17 9.11 11.02
N VAL A 45 20.50 9.87 10.15
CA VAL A 45 20.33 11.32 10.28
C VAL A 45 18.88 11.66 10.63
N ALA A 46 18.67 12.40 11.71
CA ALA A 46 17.37 12.98 12.03
C ALA A 46 17.03 14.07 11.02
N GLY A 47 15.95 13.86 10.26
CA GLY A 47 15.45 14.80 9.27
C GLY A 47 14.70 15.99 9.88
N GLU A 48 14.30 15.89 11.15
CA GLU A 48 13.60 16.95 11.88
C GLU A 48 13.93 16.91 13.38
N LYS A 49 13.51 17.96 14.10
CA LYS A 49 13.71 18.05 15.55
C LYS A 49 12.64 17.23 16.29
N GLY A 50 13.03 16.63 17.41
CA GLY A 50 12.13 15.91 18.30
C GLY A 50 12.28 14.39 18.24
N PRO A 51 11.48 13.66 19.02
CA PRO A 51 11.48 12.20 18.99
C PRO A 51 10.97 11.69 17.64
N ILE A 52 11.54 10.58 17.17
CA ILE A 52 11.12 9.91 15.93
C ILE A 52 10.38 8.65 16.31
N THR A 53 9.10 8.56 15.93
CA THR A 53 8.27 7.37 16.10
C THR A 53 7.83 6.87 14.73
N THR A 54 8.04 5.59 14.45
CA THR A 54 7.60 4.97 13.18
C THR A 54 6.09 4.82 13.14
N THR A 55 5.52 4.58 11.94
CA THR A 55 4.08 4.28 11.79
C THR A 55 3.62 3.04 12.57
N GLY A 56 4.54 2.15 12.93
CA GLY A 56 4.27 0.96 13.78
C GLY A 56 4.37 1.22 15.28
N GLY A 57 4.57 2.47 15.72
CA GLY A 57 4.65 2.83 17.14
C GLY A 57 6.02 2.59 17.79
N LEU A 58 7.04 2.19 17.03
CA LEU A 58 8.41 2.03 17.54
C LEU A 58 9.14 3.37 17.55
N GLY A 59 9.76 3.71 18.69
CA GLY A 59 10.70 4.83 18.78
C GLY A 59 12.05 4.48 18.16
N VAL A 60 12.60 5.39 17.35
CA VAL A 60 13.90 5.23 16.69
C VAL A 60 14.82 6.39 17.09
N SER A 61 16.10 6.09 17.30
CA SER A 61 17.13 7.10 17.54
C SER A 61 17.99 7.28 16.30
N ALA A 62 18.12 8.52 15.83
CA ALA A 62 19.03 8.91 14.75
C ALA A 62 20.09 9.86 15.34
N PRO A 63 21.33 9.38 15.59
CA PRO A 63 22.33 10.11 16.37
C PRO A 63 22.94 11.32 15.64
N HIS A 64 22.73 11.46 14.33
CA HIS A 64 23.28 12.55 13.54
C HIS A 64 22.22 13.60 13.18
N GLY A 65 22.59 14.87 13.19
CA GLY A 65 21.78 15.95 12.62
C GLY A 65 22.03 16.15 11.11
N LEU A 66 21.22 17.02 10.50
CA LEU A 66 21.29 17.36 9.07
C LEU A 66 22.68 17.83 8.59
N ASP A 67 23.52 18.36 9.49
CA ASP A 67 24.91 18.71 9.19
C ASP A 67 25.76 17.55 8.66
N ALA A 68 25.43 16.31 9.05
CA ALA A 68 26.12 15.11 8.61
C ALA A 68 25.97 14.86 7.09
N LEU A 69 24.93 15.42 6.44
CA LEU A 69 24.74 15.31 4.99
C LEU A 69 25.88 15.94 4.19
N ARG A 70 26.67 16.86 4.78
CA ARG A 70 27.85 17.44 4.12
C ARG A 70 29.01 16.44 3.97
N ARG A 71 29.06 15.40 4.81
CA ARG A 71 30.14 14.40 4.79
C ARG A 71 29.84 13.23 3.87
N ALA A 72 28.56 12.87 3.74
CA ALA A 72 28.13 11.69 3.01
C ALA A 72 28.25 11.85 1.49
N SER A 73 28.78 10.85 0.81
CA SER A 73 28.79 10.79 -0.67
C SER A 73 27.44 10.35 -1.24
N VAL A 74 26.62 9.67 -0.42
CA VAL A 74 25.26 9.26 -0.77
C VAL A 74 24.30 9.71 0.32
N VAL A 75 23.18 10.31 -0.08
CA VAL A 75 22.07 10.66 0.82
C VAL A 75 20.84 9.87 0.40
N VAL A 76 20.31 9.06 1.31
CA VAL A 76 19.12 8.23 1.09
C VAL A 76 17.92 8.84 1.80
N LEU A 77 16.84 9.02 1.05
CA LEU A 77 15.52 9.50 1.47
C LEU A 77 14.56 8.30 1.39
N PRO A 78 14.45 7.49 2.45
CA PRO A 78 13.85 6.17 2.34
C PRO A 78 12.33 6.22 2.23
N SER A 79 11.71 7.17 2.93
CA SER A 79 10.26 7.29 2.97
C SER A 79 9.82 8.66 3.48
N TRP A 80 8.52 8.88 3.47
CA TRP A 80 7.85 10.08 3.98
C TRP A 80 6.49 9.71 4.57
N ARG A 81 5.99 10.52 5.51
CA ARG A 81 4.77 10.21 6.29
C ARG A 81 3.46 10.57 5.56
N ASP A 82 3.40 11.69 4.85
CA ASP A 82 2.22 12.13 4.11
C ASP A 82 2.66 12.91 2.85
N PRO A 83 2.32 12.44 1.64
CA PRO A 83 2.58 13.14 0.37
C PRO A 83 2.19 14.62 0.36
N ARG A 84 1.12 14.99 1.08
CA ARG A 84 0.56 16.35 1.10
C ARG A 84 1.25 17.26 2.11
N GLU A 85 1.98 16.68 3.05
CA GLU A 85 2.76 17.42 4.03
C GLU A 85 4.09 17.84 3.40
N ARG A 86 4.37 19.14 3.43
CA ARG A 86 5.66 19.64 2.99
C ARG A 86 6.75 19.28 4.02
N PRO A 87 7.88 18.69 3.61
CA PRO A 87 8.98 18.42 4.53
C PRO A 87 9.58 19.69 5.14
N PRO A 88 10.20 19.61 6.33
CA PRO A 88 10.85 20.74 6.97
C PRO A 88 11.87 21.42 6.04
N GLU A 89 11.79 22.75 5.91
CA GLU A 89 12.64 23.48 4.96
C GLU A 89 14.14 23.31 5.29
N THR A 90 14.50 23.20 6.57
CA THR A 90 15.87 22.90 6.99
C THR A 90 16.40 21.58 6.42
N ALA A 91 15.53 20.56 6.29
CA ALA A 91 15.91 19.29 5.67
C ALA A 91 16.07 19.44 4.17
N LEU A 92 15.14 20.14 3.50
CA LEU A 92 15.20 20.42 2.07
C LEU A 92 16.47 21.20 1.68
N GLU A 93 16.83 22.22 2.47
CA GLU A 93 18.06 23.00 2.31
C GLU A 93 19.31 22.12 2.47
N ALA A 94 19.34 21.27 3.50
CA ALA A 94 20.47 20.37 3.73
C ALA A 94 20.63 19.34 2.60
N ILE A 95 19.53 18.81 2.06
CA ILE A 95 19.54 17.89 0.91
C ILE A 95 20.04 18.61 -0.34
N ARG A 96 19.53 19.82 -0.64
CA ARG A 96 20.03 20.64 -1.77
C ARG A 96 21.51 20.94 -1.65
N SER A 97 21.97 21.32 -0.45
CA SER A 97 23.39 21.58 -0.17
C SER A 97 24.23 20.32 -0.35
N ALA A 98 23.72 19.15 0.06
CA ALA A 98 24.39 17.88 -0.13
C ALA A 98 24.56 17.55 -1.62
N HIS A 99 23.48 17.67 -2.40
CA HIS A 99 23.49 17.46 -3.85
C HIS A 99 24.42 18.43 -4.58
N ALA A 100 24.34 19.73 -4.28
CA ALA A 100 25.22 20.75 -4.86
C ALA A 100 26.69 20.51 -4.55
N GLY A 101 27.00 19.91 -3.40
CA GLY A 101 28.35 19.48 -3.05
C GLY A 101 28.77 18.13 -3.65
N GLY A 102 27.99 17.54 -4.55
CA GLY A 102 28.33 16.31 -5.29
C GLY A 102 27.83 15.00 -4.68
N ALA A 103 26.93 15.03 -3.70
CA ALA A 103 26.33 13.79 -3.19
C ALA A 103 25.30 13.22 -4.18
N ILE A 104 25.28 11.90 -4.31
CA ILE A 104 24.22 11.19 -5.02
C ILE A 104 23.00 11.11 -4.11
N ILE A 105 21.84 11.56 -4.60
CA ILE A 105 20.60 11.49 -3.82
C ILE A 105 19.77 10.29 -4.27
N VAL A 106 19.43 9.43 -3.31
CA VAL A 106 18.64 8.23 -3.55
C VAL A 106 17.32 8.39 -2.82
N SER A 107 16.20 8.08 -3.45
CA SER A 107 14.89 8.06 -2.77
C SER A 107 14.09 6.82 -3.10
N PHE A 108 13.27 6.37 -2.15
CA PHE A 108 12.37 5.23 -2.34
C PHE A 108 10.94 5.60 -1.99
N CYS A 109 9.97 4.97 -2.65
CA CYS A 109 8.56 5.05 -2.29
C CYS A 109 8.14 6.52 -2.04
N LEU A 110 7.66 6.84 -0.84
CA LEU A 110 7.23 8.17 -0.44
C LEU A 110 8.38 9.17 -0.24
N GLY A 111 9.63 8.72 -0.12
CA GLY A 111 10.81 9.60 -0.09
C GLY A 111 10.98 10.42 -1.37
N ALA A 112 10.38 9.99 -2.49
CA ALA A 112 10.32 10.76 -3.72
C ALA A 112 9.59 12.10 -3.54
N PHE A 113 8.63 12.22 -2.61
CA PHE A 113 7.96 13.49 -2.30
C PHE A 113 8.88 14.45 -1.57
N VAL A 114 9.76 13.95 -0.70
CA VAL A 114 10.81 14.76 -0.06
C VAL A 114 11.77 15.29 -1.13
N LEU A 115 12.21 14.40 -2.01
CA LEU A 115 13.11 14.78 -3.10
C LEU A 115 12.45 15.77 -4.07
N ALA A 116 11.19 15.56 -4.45
CA ALA A 116 10.44 16.48 -5.30
C ALA A 116 10.30 17.88 -4.67
N ALA A 117 10.03 17.94 -3.36
CA ALA A 117 9.94 19.21 -2.62
C ALA A 117 11.26 20.02 -2.62
N THR A 118 12.41 19.39 -2.88
CA THR A 118 13.68 20.12 -3.05
C THR A 118 13.77 20.88 -4.38
N GLY A 119 12.95 20.52 -5.38
CA GLY A 119 13.06 21.01 -6.76
C GLY A 119 14.11 20.25 -7.61
N LEU A 120 14.90 19.35 -7.03
CA LEU A 120 15.97 18.64 -7.74
C LEU A 120 15.47 17.69 -8.84
N LEU A 121 14.19 17.29 -8.80
CA LEU A 121 13.56 16.46 -9.83
C LEU A 121 12.92 17.26 -10.98
N ASP A 122 12.92 18.60 -10.92
CA ASP A 122 12.33 19.42 -11.97
C ASP A 122 12.99 19.13 -13.33
N GLY A 123 12.18 18.75 -14.33
CA GLY A 123 12.64 18.40 -15.67
C GLY A 123 13.22 16.99 -15.81
N ARG A 124 13.22 16.18 -14.74
CA ARG A 124 13.80 14.83 -14.73
C ARG A 124 12.72 13.74 -14.77
N ARG A 125 13.15 12.53 -15.15
CA ARG A 125 12.34 11.32 -14.97
C ARG A 125 12.51 10.79 -13.55
N ALA A 126 11.41 10.38 -12.92
CA ALA A 126 11.43 9.82 -11.57
C ALA A 126 10.41 8.70 -11.41
N VAL A 127 10.66 7.80 -10.47
CA VAL A 127 9.71 6.78 -10.06
C VAL A 127 9.43 6.86 -8.55
N THR A 128 8.19 6.60 -8.19
CA THR A 128 7.73 6.36 -6.83
C THR A 128 6.87 5.10 -6.83
N HIS A 129 6.32 4.74 -5.68
CA HIS A 129 5.38 3.64 -5.59
C HIS A 129 4.21 3.86 -6.54
N TRP A 130 3.84 2.86 -7.34
CA TRP A 130 2.80 2.97 -8.37
C TRP A 130 1.52 3.65 -7.86
N PHE A 131 1.10 3.33 -6.62
CA PHE A 131 -0.10 3.91 -6.00
C PHE A 131 -0.01 5.44 -5.81
N HIS A 132 1.20 5.95 -5.57
CA HIS A 132 1.47 7.37 -5.34
C HIS A 132 2.00 8.11 -6.57
N GLY A 133 2.30 7.40 -7.67
CA GLY A 133 2.79 7.97 -8.92
C GLY A 133 1.92 9.13 -9.44
N PRO A 134 0.60 8.94 -9.59
CA PRO A 134 -0.28 10.02 -10.04
C PRO A 134 -0.32 11.23 -9.10
N THR A 135 -0.28 10.99 -7.78
CA THR A 135 -0.22 12.07 -6.78
C THR A 135 1.07 12.88 -6.93
N LEU A 136 2.21 12.21 -7.10
CA LEU A 136 3.49 12.88 -7.34
C LEU A 136 3.44 13.73 -8.62
N ALA A 137 2.92 13.17 -9.72
CA ALA A 137 2.79 13.86 -10.99
C ALA A 137 1.88 15.10 -10.91
N ALA A 138 0.77 14.99 -10.17
CA ALA A 138 -0.17 16.10 -9.98
C ALA A 138 0.43 17.23 -9.12
N MET A 139 1.17 16.89 -8.06
CA MET A 139 1.78 17.89 -7.17
C MET A 139 3.03 18.54 -7.77
N TYR A 140 3.78 17.82 -8.60
CA TYR A 140 5.05 18.27 -9.17
C TYR A 140 5.06 18.08 -10.69
N PRO A 141 4.34 18.92 -11.45
CA PRO A 141 4.08 18.71 -12.88
C PRO A 141 5.30 18.83 -13.79
N ARG A 142 6.44 19.33 -13.27
CA ARG A 142 7.72 19.36 -14.01
C ARG A 142 8.47 18.04 -13.96
N ILE A 143 8.01 17.05 -13.18
CA ILE A 143 8.61 15.73 -13.07
C ILE A 143 7.92 14.80 -14.07
N THR A 144 8.71 14.06 -14.87
CA THR A 144 8.19 12.98 -15.70
C THR A 144 8.10 11.71 -14.85
N VAL A 145 6.94 11.45 -14.26
CA VAL A 145 6.74 10.28 -13.39
C VAL A 145 6.50 9.02 -14.23
N ASP A 146 7.36 8.02 -14.05
CA ASP A 146 7.27 6.71 -14.69
C ASP A 146 7.00 5.63 -13.63
N SER A 147 5.78 5.11 -13.60
CA SER A 147 5.34 4.12 -12.60
C SER A 147 5.54 2.67 -13.09
N ASP A 148 6.10 2.49 -14.28
CA ASP A 148 6.22 1.18 -14.93
C ASP A 148 7.63 0.58 -14.76
N VAL A 149 8.48 1.18 -13.92
CA VAL A 149 9.85 0.74 -13.66
C VAL A 149 10.10 0.54 -12.16
N LEU A 150 11.05 -0.32 -11.78
CA LEU A 150 11.43 -0.51 -10.38
C LEU A 150 12.24 0.69 -9.86
N PHE A 151 13.22 1.12 -10.62
CA PHE A 151 14.04 2.28 -10.27
C PHE A 151 14.56 2.98 -11.53
N ILE A 152 14.85 4.27 -11.38
CA ILE A 152 15.51 5.10 -12.39
C ILE A 152 16.80 5.63 -11.79
N ASP A 153 17.89 5.45 -12.53
CA ASP A 153 19.18 6.07 -12.26
C ASP A 153 19.41 7.17 -13.30
N ASP A 154 19.43 8.42 -12.84
CA ASP A 154 19.70 9.64 -13.62
C ASP A 154 21.08 10.23 -13.25
N GLY A 155 22.04 9.35 -12.90
CA GLY A 155 23.41 9.73 -12.55
C GLY A 155 23.54 10.22 -11.12
N ASP A 156 23.28 11.50 -10.89
CA ASP A 156 23.37 12.14 -9.57
C ASP A 156 22.13 11.90 -8.69
N ILE A 157 21.05 11.39 -9.27
CA ILE A 157 19.81 11.06 -8.58
C ILE A 157 19.34 9.65 -8.95
N ILE A 158 18.94 8.87 -7.94
CA ILE A 158 18.28 7.58 -8.11
C ILE A 158 16.92 7.62 -7.42
N THR A 159 15.87 7.21 -8.12
CA THR A 159 14.52 7.09 -7.55
C THR A 159 14.03 5.65 -7.69
N GLY A 160 13.36 5.13 -6.66
CA GLY A 160 12.90 3.74 -6.61
C GLY A 160 11.46 3.64 -6.13
N ALA A 161 10.73 2.66 -6.66
CA ALA A 161 9.31 2.47 -6.42
C ALA A 161 8.93 2.11 -4.97
N GLY A 162 9.81 1.43 -4.22
CA GLY A 162 9.54 0.98 -2.84
C GLY A 162 9.75 -0.51 -2.60
N THR A 163 9.69 -0.91 -1.33
CA THR A 163 9.91 -2.28 -0.82
C THR A 163 11.09 -3.02 -1.48
N GLY A 164 10.83 -3.92 -2.45
CA GLY A 164 11.87 -4.67 -3.12
C GLY A 164 12.71 -3.84 -4.09
N ALA A 165 12.13 -2.81 -4.70
CA ALA A 165 12.86 -1.94 -5.63
C ALA A 165 13.93 -1.10 -4.92
N ALA A 166 13.73 -0.79 -3.63
CA ALA A 166 14.73 -0.10 -2.81
C ALA A 166 16.00 -0.97 -2.64
N LEU A 167 15.83 -2.28 -2.44
CA LEU A 167 16.95 -3.22 -2.39
C LEU A 167 17.69 -3.26 -3.72
N ASP A 168 16.97 -3.40 -4.84
CA ASP A 168 17.56 -3.42 -6.18
C ASP A 168 18.30 -2.11 -6.49
N ALA A 169 17.70 -0.95 -6.19
CA ALA A 169 18.31 0.37 -6.40
C ALA A 169 19.58 0.59 -5.57
N CYS A 170 19.58 0.20 -4.30
CA CYS A 170 20.78 0.25 -3.45
C CYS A 170 21.88 -0.70 -3.97
N LEU A 171 21.53 -1.94 -4.34
CA LEU A 171 22.51 -2.88 -4.87
C LEU A 171 23.02 -2.46 -6.27
N HIS A 172 22.18 -1.80 -7.07
CA HIS A 172 22.56 -1.14 -8.31
C HIS A 172 23.60 -0.05 -8.06
N LEU A 173 23.30 0.87 -7.14
CA LEU A 173 24.25 1.91 -6.72
C LEU A 173 25.56 1.31 -6.23
N VAL A 174 25.51 0.23 -5.44
CA VAL A 174 26.72 -0.43 -4.96
C VAL A 174 27.58 -0.94 -6.11
N ALA A 175 26.96 -1.59 -7.10
CA ALA A 175 27.69 -2.09 -8.27
C ALA A 175 28.29 -0.95 -9.09
N ARG A 176 27.58 0.19 -9.18
CA ARG A 176 28.03 1.36 -9.93
C ARG A 176 29.25 2.02 -9.29
N GLN A 177 29.23 2.22 -7.96
CA GLN A 177 30.27 2.98 -7.27
C GLN A 177 31.44 2.11 -6.79
N TRP A 178 31.18 0.87 -6.38
CA TRP A 178 32.19 -0.01 -5.77
C TRP A 178 32.32 -1.37 -6.46
N GLY A 179 31.71 -1.53 -7.65
CA GLY A 179 31.89 -2.68 -8.52
C GLY A 179 30.93 -3.84 -8.26
N ALA A 180 30.74 -4.66 -9.30
CA ALA A 180 29.79 -5.78 -9.29
C ALA A 180 30.08 -6.82 -8.20
N SER A 181 31.36 -7.05 -7.88
CA SER A 181 31.78 -8.00 -6.85
C SER A 181 31.30 -7.60 -5.45
N ALA A 182 31.38 -6.31 -5.10
CA ALA A 182 30.87 -5.80 -3.82
C ALA A 182 29.35 -5.95 -3.72
N SER A 183 28.63 -5.61 -4.79
CA SER A 183 27.17 -5.77 -4.86
C SER A 183 26.76 -7.24 -4.70
N ALA A 184 27.44 -8.15 -5.39
CA ALA A 184 27.19 -9.59 -5.30
C ALA A 184 27.51 -10.16 -3.90
N ALA A 185 28.54 -9.66 -3.23
CA ALA A 185 28.88 -10.03 -1.86
C ALA A 185 27.77 -9.69 -0.87
N ILE A 186 27.22 -8.47 -0.97
CA ILE A 186 26.10 -8.04 -0.12
C ILE A 186 24.86 -8.89 -0.40
N ALA A 187 24.49 -9.06 -1.67
CA ALA A 187 23.32 -9.85 -2.07
C ALA A 187 23.38 -11.30 -1.57
N ARG A 188 24.54 -11.97 -1.67
CA ARG A 188 24.74 -13.33 -1.16
C ARG A 188 24.55 -13.42 0.35
N ARG A 189 25.13 -12.50 1.12
CA ARG A 189 24.96 -12.47 2.59
C ARG A 189 23.52 -12.20 3.01
N MET A 190 22.74 -11.53 2.17
CA MET A 190 21.30 -11.28 2.42
C MET A 190 20.39 -12.41 1.89
N ALA A 191 20.95 -13.50 1.36
CA ALA A 191 20.20 -14.59 0.72
C ALA A 191 19.22 -14.10 -0.37
N MET A 192 19.60 -13.02 -1.07
CA MET A 192 18.77 -12.41 -2.10
C MET A 192 18.88 -13.16 -3.44
N PRO A 193 17.79 -13.26 -4.22
CA PRO A 193 17.86 -13.72 -5.60
C PRO A 193 18.69 -12.76 -6.46
N PRO A 194 19.07 -13.15 -7.69
CA PRO A 194 19.75 -12.26 -8.63
C PRO A 194 18.98 -10.92 -8.77
N ARG A 195 19.73 -9.80 -8.76
CA ARG A 195 19.15 -8.46 -8.82
C ARG A 195 18.22 -8.32 -10.02
N ARG A 196 17.11 -7.64 -9.82
CA ARG A 196 16.19 -7.27 -10.89
C ARG A 196 16.74 -6.06 -11.64
N ASN A 197 16.48 -5.97 -12.95
CA ASN A 197 16.83 -4.79 -13.73
C ASN A 197 15.89 -3.64 -13.36
N GLY A 198 16.39 -2.41 -13.29
CA GLY A 198 15.58 -1.21 -13.02
C GLY A 198 14.44 -1.02 -14.04
N SER A 199 14.66 -1.42 -15.30
CA SER A 199 13.64 -1.39 -16.36
C SER A 199 12.55 -2.47 -16.20
N GLN A 200 12.68 -3.38 -15.24
CA GLN A 200 11.63 -4.35 -14.95
C GLN A 200 10.40 -3.61 -14.40
N ALA A 201 9.22 -4.05 -14.81
CA ALA A 201 7.99 -3.49 -14.27
C ALA A 201 7.84 -3.78 -12.78
N GLN A 202 7.27 -2.81 -12.05
CA GLN A 202 6.76 -3.07 -10.72
C GLN A 202 5.75 -4.22 -10.85
N GLN A 203 5.98 -5.31 -10.12
CA GLN A 203 5.06 -6.45 -10.10
C GLN A 203 3.89 -6.11 -9.19
N TRP A 204 2.90 -5.41 -9.76
CA TRP A 204 1.58 -5.23 -9.19
C TRP A 204 0.59 -5.98 -10.08
N GLU A 205 -0.50 -6.49 -9.50
CA GLU A 205 -1.60 -7.04 -10.30
C GLU A 205 -2.14 -5.92 -11.19
N ALA A 206 -1.87 -6.04 -12.50
CA ALA A 206 -2.31 -5.07 -13.50
C ALA A 206 -3.83 -4.87 -13.39
N GLY A 207 -4.26 -3.76 -12.80
CA GLY A 207 -5.66 -3.45 -12.61
C GLY A 207 -6.05 -2.86 -11.26
N LEU A 208 -5.14 -2.74 -10.28
CA LEU A 208 -5.49 -2.05 -9.03
C LEU A 208 -5.92 -0.59 -9.34
N PRO A 209 -7.11 -0.16 -8.91
CA PRO A 209 -7.67 1.12 -9.26
C PRO A 209 -6.96 2.27 -8.55
N HIS A 210 -6.79 3.38 -9.25
CA HIS A 210 -6.28 4.63 -8.71
C HIS A 210 -7.14 5.10 -7.52
N PRO A 211 -6.59 5.74 -6.47
CA PRO A 211 -7.38 6.25 -5.33
C PRO A 211 -8.61 7.11 -5.70
N GLN A 212 -8.52 7.97 -6.73
CA GLN A 212 -9.68 8.72 -7.25
C GLN A 212 -10.71 7.81 -7.94
N SER A 213 -10.28 6.69 -8.52
CA SER A 213 -11.19 5.64 -8.99
C SER A 213 -11.84 4.94 -7.80
N VAL A 214 -11.14 4.69 -6.69
CA VAL A 214 -11.71 4.04 -5.50
C VAL A 214 -12.85 4.87 -4.91
N GLU A 215 -12.71 6.19 -4.78
CA GLU A 215 -13.80 7.09 -4.34
C GLU A 215 -14.98 7.09 -5.33
N LYS A 216 -14.71 7.23 -6.64
CA LYS A 216 -15.75 7.16 -7.68
C LYS A 216 -16.46 5.79 -7.72
N PHE A 217 -15.74 4.71 -7.46
CA PHE A 217 -16.33 3.38 -7.37
C PHE A 217 -17.13 3.19 -6.08
N ALA A 218 -16.70 3.78 -4.96
CA ALA A 218 -17.49 3.77 -3.72
C ALA A 218 -18.85 4.43 -3.94
N ASP A 219 -18.90 5.60 -4.59
CA ASP A 219 -20.15 6.31 -4.91
C ASP A 219 -21.05 5.51 -5.86
N VAL A 220 -20.45 4.90 -6.90
CA VAL A 220 -21.20 4.10 -7.88
C VAL A 220 -21.72 2.80 -7.26
N MET A 221 -20.95 2.17 -6.38
CA MET A 221 -21.36 0.96 -5.65
C MET A 221 -22.43 1.29 -4.61
N ALA A 222 -22.31 2.41 -3.88
CA ALA A 222 -23.33 2.87 -2.95
C ALA A 222 -24.66 3.15 -3.67
N TYR A 223 -24.61 3.87 -4.80
CA TYR A 223 -25.78 4.11 -5.65
C TYR A 223 -26.42 2.79 -6.12
N ALA A 224 -25.62 1.83 -6.55
CA ALA A 224 -26.11 0.53 -7.02
C ALA A 224 -26.75 -0.31 -5.91
N VAL A 225 -26.28 -0.19 -4.66
CA VAL A 225 -26.90 -0.84 -3.48
C VAL A 225 -28.19 -0.13 -3.09
N GLU A 226 -28.23 1.19 -3.16
CA GLU A 226 -29.44 1.97 -2.90
C GLU A 226 -30.58 1.63 -3.88
N HIS A 227 -30.25 1.39 -5.16
CA HIS A 227 -31.21 1.09 -6.23
C HIS A 227 -31.25 -0.41 -6.58
N ILE A 228 -30.88 -1.28 -5.65
CA ILE A 228 -30.60 -2.70 -5.92
C ILE A 228 -31.78 -3.49 -6.49
N ALA A 229 -33.01 -3.08 -6.14
CA ALA A 229 -34.27 -3.65 -6.58
C ALA A 229 -34.61 -3.32 -8.05
N GLU A 230 -34.00 -2.27 -8.59
CA GLU A 230 -34.32 -1.73 -9.91
C GLU A 230 -33.51 -2.43 -11.02
N PRO A 231 -33.97 -2.33 -12.29
CA PRO A 231 -33.16 -2.72 -13.44
C PRO A 231 -31.92 -1.82 -13.59
N ILE A 232 -30.77 -2.28 -13.08
CA ILE A 232 -29.49 -1.56 -13.20
C ILE A 232 -28.80 -1.95 -14.51
N ASP A 233 -28.64 -0.97 -15.40
CA ASP A 233 -27.77 -1.05 -16.57
C ASP A 233 -26.32 -0.72 -16.19
N ILE A 234 -25.40 -1.64 -16.46
CA ILE A 234 -23.98 -1.45 -16.18
C ILE A 234 -23.38 -0.34 -17.06
N ASP A 235 -23.92 -0.09 -18.26
CA ASP A 235 -23.48 1.05 -19.08
C ASP A 235 -23.86 2.38 -18.43
N ALA A 236 -24.98 2.43 -17.70
CA ALA A 236 -25.36 3.58 -16.89
C ALA A 236 -24.42 3.79 -15.70
N LEU A 237 -24.01 2.72 -15.02
CA LEU A 237 -23.00 2.80 -13.95
C LEU A 237 -21.64 3.28 -14.48
N ALA A 238 -21.24 2.81 -15.67
CA ALA A 238 -20.02 3.26 -16.34
C ALA A 238 -20.08 4.76 -16.67
N ARG A 239 -21.22 5.25 -17.19
CA ARG A 239 -21.45 6.68 -17.42
C ARG A 239 -21.41 7.49 -16.12
N LYS A 240 -22.00 6.98 -15.03
CA LYS A 240 -21.96 7.63 -13.70
C LYS A 240 -20.53 7.74 -13.16
N ALA A 241 -19.68 6.76 -13.47
CA ALA A 241 -18.25 6.79 -13.16
C ALA A 241 -17.42 7.68 -14.13
N MET A 242 -18.04 8.31 -15.13
CA MET A 242 -17.39 9.05 -16.21
C MET A 242 -16.39 8.18 -17.00
N MET A 243 -16.76 6.92 -17.27
CA MET A 243 -15.91 5.92 -17.92
C MET A 243 -16.60 5.27 -19.12
N SER A 244 -15.81 4.83 -20.09
CA SER A 244 -16.29 3.88 -21.10
C SER A 244 -16.58 2.52 -20.46
N ARG A 245 -17.51 1.75 -21.03
CA ARG A 245 -17.88 0.43 -20.50
C ARG A 245 -16.68 -0.49 -20.30
N ARG A 246 -15.78 -0.55 -21.29
CA ARG A 246 -14.57 -1.37 -21.24
C ARG A 246 -13.63 -0.95 -20.11
N SER A 247 -13.48 0.36 -19.87
CA SER A 247 -12.62 0.87 -18.79
C SER A 247 -13.24 0.62 -17.42
N PHE A 248 -14.55 0.84 -17.31
CA PHE A 248 -15.32 0.57 -16.09
C PHE A 248 -15.23 -0.90 -15.69
N ASP A 249 -15.52 -1.81 -16.60
CA ASP A 249 -15.48 -3.26 -16.35
C ASP A 249 -14.10 -3.74 -15.87
N ARG A 250 -13.03 -3.16 -16.43
CA ARG A 250 -11.66 -3.50 -16.06
C ARG A 250 -11.29 -2.94 -14.69
N GLN A 251 -11.53 -1.66 -14.44
CA GLN A 251 -11.18 -1.02 -13.17
C GLN A 251 -12.07 -1.52 -12.02
N PHE A 252 -13.35 -1.81 -12.27
CA PHE A 252 -14.25 -2.38 -11.27
C PHE A 252 -13.78 -3.76 -10.80
N ARG A 253 -13.29 -4.61 -11.71
CA ARG A 253 -12.65 -5.89 -11.34
C ARG A 253 -11.40 -5.67 -10.48
N GLY A 254 -10.66 -4.61 -10.76
CA GLY A 254 -9.56 -4.16 -9.93
C GLY A 254 -9.96 -3.77 -8.51
N VAL A 255 -11.12 -3.12 -8.32
CA VAL A 255 -11.61 -2.71 -6.98
C VAL A 255 -12.20 -3.91 -6.24
N ALA A 256 -13.14 -4.61 -6.90
CA ALA A 256 -14.05 -5.54 -6.25
C ALA A 256 -13.64 -7.01 -6.41
N GLY A 257 -12.57 -7.29 -7.15
CA GLY A 257 -12.08 -8.64 -7.47
C GLY A 257 -12.95 -9.42 -8.46
N ILE A 258 -14.14 -8.92 -8.81
CA ILE A 258 -15.12 -9.59 -9.69
C ILE A 258 -15.78 -8.59 -10.65
N SER A 259 -16.45 -9.10 -11.70
CA SER A 259 -17.12 -8.23 -12.67
C SER A 259 -18.30 -7.45 -12.06
N PRO A 260 -18.65 -6.25 -12.58
CA PRO A 260 -19.78 -5.46 -12.07
C PRO A 260 -21.08 -6.26 -11.99
N LYS A 261 -21.36 -7.08 -13.00
CA LYS A 261 -22.56 -7.93 -13.05
C LYS A 261 -22.54 -9.01 -11.96
N GLN A 262 -21.41 -9.64 -11.71
CA GLN A 262 -21.28 -10.65 -10.65
C GLN A 262 -21.38 -10.00 -9.26
N TRP A 263 -20.78 -8.83 -9.08
CA TRP A 263 -20.86 -8.08 -7.84
C TRP A 263 -22.31 -7.67 -7.52
N LEU A 264 -23.06 -7.15 -8.49
CA LEU A 264 -24.48 -6.85 -8.31
C LEU A 264 -25.28 -8.09 -7.90
N LEU A 265 -25.07 -9.23 -8.56
CA LEU A 265 -25.75 -10.47 -8.18
C LEU A 265 -25.42 -10.89 -6.75
N HIS A 266 -24.18 -10.69 -6.30
CA HIS A 266 -23.79 -10.95 -4.92
C HIS A 266 -24.49 -10.01 -3.94
N GLN A 267 -24.52 -8.70 -4.20
CA GLN A 267 -25.25 -7.73 -3.36
C GLN A 267 -26.75 -8.07 -3.27
N ARG A 268 -27.37 -8.48 -4.39
CA ARG A 268 -28.76 -8.94 -4.41
C ARG A 268 -28.99 -10.17 -3.54
N VAL A 269 -28.05 -11.11 -3.50
CA VAL A 269 -28.11 -12.27 -2.59
C VAL A 269 -28.02 -11.82 -1.12
N LEU A 270 -27.12 -10.88 -0.78
CA LEU A 270 -26.98 -10.34 0.57
C LEU A 270 -28.26 -9.62 1.05
N VAL A 271 -28.90 -8.86 0.17
CA VAL A 271 -30.20 -8.23 0.45
C VAL A 271 -31.27 -9.29 0.68
N ALA A 272 -31.31 -10.33 -0.16
CA ALA A 272 -32.25 -11.44 0.03
C ALA A 272 -32.02 -12.20 1.35
N GLN A 273 -30.76 -12.41 1.78
CA GLN A 273 -30.46 -13.00 3.10
C GLN A 273 -31.08 -12.19 4.22
N ARG A 274 -30.85 -10.87 4.23
CA ARG A 274 -31.37 -9.95 5.24
C ARG A 274 -32.90 -9.95 5.28
N LEU A 275 -33.56 -9.96 4.11
CA LEU A 275 -35.02 -10.03 4.02
C LEU A 275 -35.57 -11.39 4.48
N LEU A 276 -34.85 -12.49 4.22
CA LEU A 276 -35.25 -13.83 4.66
C LEU A 276 -35.14 -14.00 6.18
N GLU A 277 -34.15 -13.35 6.80
CA GLU A 277 -33.93 -13.32 8.25
C GLU A 277 -34.98 -12.46 8.96
N GLY A 278 -35.33 -11.30 8.37
CA GLY A 278 -36.23 -10.33 9.00
C GLY A 278 -37.71 -10.39 8.60
N SER A 279 -38.11 -11.26 7.65
CA SER A 279 -39.50 -11.31 7.16
C SER A 279 -40.00 -12.72 6.80
N GLU A 280 -41.31 -12.90 6.89
CA GLU A 280 -42.01 -14.11 6.43
C GLU A 280 -42.53 -14.01 4.98
N GLU A 281 -42.14 -12.98 4.25
CA GLU A 281 -42.66 -12.75 2.90
C GLU A 281 -42.42 -13.95 1.95
N PRO A 282 -43.31 -14.18 0.98
CA PRO A 282 -43.11 -15.19 -0.05
C PRO A 282 -41.78 -14.99 -0.79
N ILE A 283 -41.12 -16.08 -1.17
CA ILE A 283 -39.80 -16.05 -1.84
C ILE A 283 -39.82 -15.19 -3.12
N ASP A 284 -40.94 -15.17 -3.85
CA ASP A 284 -41.11 -14.33 -5.04
C ASP A 284 -41.19 -12.83 -4.72
N ALA A 285 -41.75 -12.45 -3.57
CA ALA A 285 -41.78 -11.06 -3.12
C ALA A 285 -40.37 -10.59 -2.74
N ILE A 286 -39.66 -11.40 -1.95
CA ILE A 286 -38.25 -11.15 -1.60
C ILE A 286 -37.36 -11.08 -2.84
N ALA A 287 -37.59 -11.95 -3.82
CA ALA A 287 -36.85 -11.92 -5.07
C ALA A 287 -36.97 -10.56 -5.77
N ARG A 288 -38.19 -10.00 -5.88
CA ARG A 288 -38.40 -8.68 -6.48
C ARG A 288 -37.76 -7.56 -5.67
N GLN A 289 -37.91 -7.56 -4.36
CA GLN A 289 -37.27 -6.56 -3.48
C GLN A 289 -35.74 -6.61 -3.54
N ALA A 290 -35.17 -7.81 -3.72
CA ALA A 290 -33.74 -8.01 -3.93
C ALA A 290 -33.31 -7.79 -5.40
N GLY A 291 -34.18 -7.36 -6.30
CA GLY A 291 -33.84 -7.05 -7.70
C GLY A 291 -33.69 -8.27 -8.63
N PHE A 292 -34.23 -9.42 -8.25
CA PHE A 292 -34.38 -10.57 -9.14
C PHE A 292 -35.73 -10.54 -9.86
N ALA A 293 -35.76 -11.08 -11.08
CA ALA A 293 -36.98 -11.15 -11.88
C ALA A 293 -38.08 -12.01 -11.21
N ASN A 294 -37.69 -13.07 -10.50
CA ASN A 294 -38.59 -13.99 -9.80
C ASN A 294 -37.80 -14.89 -8.82
N GLY A 295 -38.51 -15.68 -8.01
CA GLY A 295 -37.93 -16.59 -7.04
C GLY A 295 -37.10 -17.72 -7.66
N ILE A 296 -37.32 -18.09 -8.93
CA ILE A 296 -36.47 -19.06 -9.64
C ILE A 296 -35.07 -18.48 -9.85
N ALA A 297 -34.99 -17.23 -10.32
CA ALA A 297 -33.73 -16.52 -10.51
C ALA A 297 -32.98 -16.33 -9.19
N LEU A 298 -33.69 -15.96 -8.12
CA LEU A 298 -33.15 -15.87 -6.76
C LEU A 298 -32.59 -17.23 -6.31
N ARG A 299 -33.40 -18.30 -6.35
CA ARG A 299 -32.99 -19.66 -5.93
C ARG A 299 -31.70 -20.10 -6.60
N ARG A 300 -31.56 -19.88 -7.91
CA ARG A 300 -30.36 -20.25 -8.68
C ARG A 300 -29.12 -19.51 -8.19
N GLN A 301 -29.21 -18.20 -7.94
CA GLN A 301 -28.05 -17.44 -7.46
C GLN A 301 -27.76 -17.74 -5.99
N PHE A 302 -28.78 -17.87 -5.15
CA PHE A 302 -28.65 -18.19 -3.74
C PHE A 302 -27.94 -19.54 -3.53
N GLN A 303 -28.35 -20.57 -4.29
CA GLN A 303 -27.67 -21.87 -4.28
C GLN A 303 -26.22 -21.77 -4.74
N ARG A 304 -25.95 -20.98 -5.80
CA ARG A 304 -24.58 -20.81 -6.31
C ARG A 304 -23.65 -20.10 -5.32
N HIS A 305 -24.19 -19.17 -4.52
CA HIS A 305 -23.40 -18.35 -3.61
C HIS A 305 -23.32 -18.92 -2.17
N LEU A 306 -24.33 -19.67 -1.72
CA LEU A 306 -24.44 -20.13 -0.32
C LEU A 306 -24.63 -21.64 -0.17
N GLY A 307 -24.78 -22.39 -1.27
CA GLY A 307 -24.94 -23.86 -1.25
C GLY A 307 -26.28 -24.36 -0.68
N VAL A 308 -27.20 -23.46 -0.34
CA VAL A 308 -28.52 -23.79 0.22
C VAL A 308 -29.64 -23.04 -0.49
N SER A 309 -30.89 -23.48 -0.31
CA SER A 309 -32.05 -22.80 -0.89
C SER A 309 -32.49 -21.65 0.03
N PRO A 310 -33.11 -20.58 -0.52
CA PRO A 310 -33.65 -19.47 0.29
C PRO A 310 -34.58 -19.95 1.43
N LEU A 311 -35.41 -20.95 1.16
CA LEU A 311 -36.32 -21.53 2.16
C LEU A 311 -35.56 -22.25 3.26
N ARG A 312 -34.55 -23.06 2.90
CA ARG A 312 -33.73 -23.79 3.88
C ARG A 312 -32.91 -22.82 4.74
N TYR A 313 -32.35 -21.78 4.12
CA TYR A 313 -31.62 -20.71 4.80
C TYR A 313 -32.49 -19.99 5.84
N ARG A 314 -33.73 -19.63 5.48
CA ARG A 314 -34.70 -19.02 6.40
C ARG A 314 -34.99 -19.92 7.61
N LEU A 315 -35.16 -21.22 7.39
CA LEU A 315 -35.45 -22.16 8.48
C LEU A 315 -34.26 -22.29 9.45
N THR A 316 -33.02 -22.31 8.94
CA THR A 316 -31.82 -22.38 9.78
C THR A 316 -31.56 -21.09 10.56
N ALA A 317 -31.77 -19.92 9.95
CA ALA A 317 -31.61 -18.65 10.65
C ALA A 317 -32.58 -18.52 11.84
N ARG A 318 -33.79 -19.09 11.73
CA ARG A 318 -34.80 -19.08 12.80
C ARG A 318 -34.54 -20.09 13.90
N SER A 319 -33.90 -21.22 13.60
CA SER A 319 -33.49 -22.18 14.64
C SER A 319 -32.36 -21.63 15.52
N ASP A 320 -31.47 -20.81 14.96
CA ASP A 320 -30.39 -20.17 15.73
C ASP A 320 -30.92 -19.03 16.62
N ASP A 321 -31.90 -18.26 16.14
CA ASP A 321 -32.55 -17.18 16.92
C ASP A 321 -33.41 -17.75 18.07
N SER A 322 -34.01 -18.93 17.88
CA SER A 322 -34.76 -19.64 18.93
C SER A 322 -33.84 -20.29 19.99
N GLY A 323 -32.56 -20.51 19.68
CA GLY A 323 -31.54 -21.03 20.60
C GLY A 323 -30.89 -19.96 21.49
N ALA A 324 -30.85 -18.70 21.03
CA ALA A 324 -30.25 -17.59 21.78
C ALA A 324 -31.13 -17.09 22.94
N VAL A 325 -32.46 -17.31 22.90
CA VAL A 325 -33.39 -16.88 23.97
C VAL A 325 -33.51 -17.91 25.10
N ALA A 326 -33.10 -19.17 24.90
CA ALA A 326 -33.26 -20.26 25.86
C ALA A 326 -32.08 -20.44 26.84
N GLY A 327 -31.01 -19.63 26.75
CA GLY A 327 -29.76 -19.80 27.50
C GLY A 327 -29.59 -18.98 28.79
N SER A 328 -30.61 -18.23 29.24
CA SER A 328 -30.47 -17.30 30.39
C SER A 328 -31.00 -17.82 31.74
N ASP A 329 -31.58 -19.01 31.82
CA ASP A 329 -32.09 -19.56 33.09
C ASP A 329 -31.44 -20.90 33.39
N ARG A 330 -30.36 -20.86 34.19
CA ARG A 330 -29.99 -21.83 35.24
C ARG A 330 -28.50 -21.72 35.55
N ILE A 331 -28.14 -20.87 36.52
CA ILE A 331 -27.20 -21.26 37.60
C ILE A 331 -27.64 -20.51 38.87
N GLY A 332 -28.51 -21.14 39.65
CA GLY A 332 -28.89 -20.73 41.00
C GLY A 332 -28.65 -21.87 41.98
N ALA A 333 -27.59 -21.71 42.77
CA ALA A 333 -27.37 -22.12 44.17
C ALA A 333 -27.72 -23.54 44.67
N THR A 334 -26.67 -24.26 45.15
CA THR A 334 -26.57 -24.88 46.50
C THR A 334 -25.08 -25.17 46.78
N SER A 335 -24.36 -24.42 47.65
CA SER A 335 -24.11 -24.64 49.10
C SER A 335 -23.64 -26.08 49.46
N ALA A 336 -22.65 -26.36 50.32
CA ALA A 336 -21.70 -25.59 51.15
C ALA A 336 -20.74 -26.61 51.88
N LEU A 337 -19.76 -26.09 52.65
CA LEU A 337 -19.04 -26.72 53.79
C LEU A 337 -17.97 -27.83 53.44
N THR A 338 -16.78 -28.00 54.05
CA THR A 338 -16.06 -27.47 55.24
C THR A 338 -14.61 -28.01 55.31
N LEU A 339 -13.68 -27.15 55.76
CA LEU A 339 -12.42 -27.30 56.55
C LEU A 339 -11.42 -28.48 56.38
N ARG A 340 -10.14 -28.04 56.37
CA ARG A 340 -8.91 -28.59 57.02
C ARG A 340 -8.46 -29.99 56.57
N THR A 341 -7.19 -30.24 56.24
CA THR A 341 -5.89 -29.81 56.79
C THR A 341 -4.85 -29.72 55.69
#